data_AF-A0A9E3P0Z1-F1
#
_entry.id   AF-A0A9E3P0Z1-F1
#
_cell.length_a   1.000
_cell.length_b   1.000
_cell.length_c   1.000
_cell.angle_alpha   90.00
_cell.angle_beta   90.00
_cell.angle_gamma   90.00
#
_symmetry.space_group_name_H-M   'P 1'
#
loop_
_entity.id
_entity.type
_entity.pdbx_description
1 polymer ?
#
loop_
_entity_poly.entity_id
_entity_poly.type
_entity_poly.pdbx_seq_one_letter_code
_entity_poly.pdbx_strand_id
1 'polypeptide(L)'
;MSARFGVLGALFVAASGGACGSSSSPIEPLEPGDGGTSPDAAAHDAGDAGPFHPLDMNDVTILAPLPARLGAPVLVKGTDAADDGMPFVPRALFDRVVAGSSATFDQAILPPDVHAELELVAVRFDLCDRPAPGVCPAADDGRLRLVFQPIVEASRGVIAPDVGFHAFYTIANTEIPVAVASLRDLAKSTTMARGGALRVSPALAAPASPEREAYATKLRAFVKRYGGESRIVRLTVNAQPIVFSQIRWAFRGVEKKSGAFVDMKIFGSDATDESVILNGDPAYEVTPATDAPPGLAGALSKAAFDGATDAQKRAYLAALAAIDNPMTHSAETVACVGCHASTVIMHARASGMFLDPLSVPGRYTSKWDLSIAGGESRDAAQTLRALGYLGTTPMISQRVVNDTAQVLAEIEARYPPP
;
A
#
# COMPACT_ATOMS: atom_id res chain seq x y z
N MET A 1 -3.76 33.20 -37.63
CA MET A 1 -2.35 33.46 -37.25
C MET A 1 -1.67 32.13 -37.04
N SER A 2 -0.77 31.76 -37.95
CA SER A 2 -0.04 30.48 -37.95
C SER A 2 1.00 30.45 -36.84
N ALA A 3 1.02 29.38 -36.06
CA ALA A 3 2.12 29.07 -35.15
C ALA A 3 3.04 28.02 -35.80
N ARG A 4 4.33 28.36 -35.86
CA ARG A 4 5.42 27.60 -36.47
C ARG A 4 5.85 26.43 -35.57
N PHE A 5 6.00 25.25 -36.16
CA PHE A 5 6.73 24.13 -35.56
C PHE A 5 8.24 24.38 -35.71
N GLY A 6 8.95 24.43 -34.59
CA GLY A 6 10.40 24.49 -34.52
C GLY A 6 10.99 23.11 -34.25
N VAL A 7 11.85 22.67 -35.16
CA VAL A 7 12.68 21.46 -35.08
C VAL A 7 13.95 21.78 -34.30
N LEU A 8 14.29 20.93 -33.32
CA LEU A 8 15.62 20.74 -32.72
C LEU A 8 15.58 19.33 -32.11
N GLY A 9 16.54 18.42 -32.29
CA GLY A 9 17.94 18.55 -32.68
C GLY A 9 18.67 17.53 -31.80
N ALA A 10 18.91 16.33 -32.32
CA ALA A 10 19.56 15.24 -31.61
C ALA A 10 21.02 15.59 -31.32
N LEU A 11 21.46 15.35 -30.08
CA LEU A 11 22.88 15.29 -29.72
C LEU A 11 23.17 13.97 -29.00
N PHE A 12 23.98 13.14 -29.64
CA PHE A 12 24.65 11.99 -29.05
C PHE A 12 25.84 12.47 -28.20
N VAL A 13 25.99 11.93 -26.98
CA VAL A 13 27.28 11.86 -26.27
C VAL A 13 27.42 10.46 -25.71
N ALA A 14 28.59 9.85 -25.94
CA ALA A 14 28.96 8.50 -25.54
C ALA A 14 30.01 8.53 -24.40
N ALA A 15 29.98 7.44 -23.61
CA ALA A 15 30.99 6.94 -22.65
C ALA A 15 31.19 7.77 -21.36
N SER A 16 31.49 7.23 -20.18
CA SER A 16 32.19 5.98 -19.80
C SER A 16 31.98 5.64 -18.31
N GLY A 17 31.89 4.34 -17.98
CA GLY A 17 32.56 3.65 -16.85
C GLY A 17 32.42 4.16 -15.41
N GLY A 18 31.83 3.33 -14.53
CA GLY A 18 31.99 3.45 -13.08
C GLY A 18 31.22 2.35 -12.34
N ALA A 19 31.91 1.28 -11.96
CA ALA A 19 31.35 0.20 -11.14
C ALA A 19 31.14 0.69 -9.70
N CYS A 20 29.95 0.46 -9.13
CA CYS A 20 29.72 0.57 -7.68
C CYS A 20 29.29 -0.79 -7.13
N GLY A 21 30.25 -1.44 -6.46
CA GLY A 21 30.02 -2.64 -5.67
C GLY A 21 29.19 -2.34 -4.44
N SER A 22 28.34 -3.29 -4.09
CA SER A 22 27.61 -3.35 -2.83
C SER A 22 28.59 -3.59 -1.67
N SER A 23 28.92 -2.55 -0.91
CA SER A 23 29.54 -2.70 0.40
C SER A 23 28.44 -2.80 1.46
N SER A 24 28.24 -4.01 1.97
CA SER A 24 27.59 -4.21 3.27
C SER A 24 28.51 -3.65 4.35
N SER A 25 28.21 -2.46 4.86
CA SER A 25 28.88 -1.95 6.04
C SER A 25 28.40 -2.74 7.27
N PRO A 26 29.32 -3.15 8.18
CA PRO A 26 28.93 -3.70 9.47
C PRO A 26 28.18 -2.64 10.28
N ILE A 27 27.13 -3.07 10.97
CA ILE A 27 26.47 -2.28 12.01
C ILE A 27 27.50 -2.09 13.14
N GLU A 28 27.98 -0.87 13.35
CA GLU A 28 28.77 -0.54 14.53
C GLU A 28 27.87 -0.62 15.79
N PRO A 29 28.39 -1.10 16.93
CA PRO A 29 27.65 -1.10 18.18
C PRO A 29 27.43 0.34 18.63
N LEU A 30 26.17 0.74 18.77
CA LEU A 30 25.82 1.99 19.44
C LEU A 30 26.29 1.93 20.89
N GLU A 31 27.14 2.89 21.27
CA GLU A 31 27.55 3.08 22.66
C GLU A 31 26.34 3.38 23.56
N PRO A 32 26.33 2.90 24.81
CA PRO A 32 25.25 3.18 25.76
C PRO A 32 25.35 4.65 26.20
N GLY A 33 24.50 5.50 25.62
CA GLY A 33 24.34 6.89 26.06
C GLY A 33 23.62 6.96 27.42
N ASP A 34 24.29 7.61 28.36
CA ASP A 34 23.80 7.92 29.71
C ASP A 34 22.50 8.75 29.70
N GLY A 35 21.50 8.23 30.44
CA GLY A 35 20.74 8.99 31.44
C GLY A 35 20.05 10.30 31.03
N GLY A 36 18.91 10.19 30.33
CA GLY A 36 17.89 11.23 30.30
C GLY A 36 16.60 10.73 30.96
N THR A 37 16.35 11.09 32.21
CA THR A 37 15.09 10.83 32.90
C THR A 37 13.97 11.63 32.24
N SER A 38 13.13 10.96 31.44
CA SER A 38 11.91 11.55 30.91
C SER A 38 10.88 11.68 32.04
N PRO A 39 10.35 12.88 32.33
CA PRO A 39 9.31 13.06 33.33
C PRO A 39 7.94 12.66 32.75
N ASP A 40 7.12 12.04 33.59
CA ASP A 40 5.68 11.84 33.43
C ASP A 40 5.20 10.84 32.36
N ALA A 41 5.69 9.61 32.43
CA ALA A 41 4.85 8.46 32.09
C ALA A 41 3.85 8.24 33.23
N ALA A 42 2.71 8.94 33.19
CA ALA A 42 1.59 8.67 34.08
C ALA A 42 1.30 7.17 34.04
N ALA A 43 1.42 6.52 35.20
CA ALA A 43 1.08 5.12 35.37
C ALA A 43 -0.39 4.93 34.96
N HIS A 44 -0.61 4.45 33.73
CA HIS A 44 -1.90 3.95 33.33
C HIS A 44 -2.18 2.76 34.23
N ASP A 45 -3.06 2.98 35.20
CA ASP A 45 -3.66 1.99 36.07
C ASP A 45 -4.03 0.77 35.19
N ALA A 46 -3.47 -0.39 35.53
CA ALA A 46 -3.72 -1.65 34.81
C ALA A 46 -5.13 -2.16 35.17
N GLY A 47 -6.12 -1.31 34.91
CA GLY A 47 -7.53 -1.58 35.14
C GLY A 47 -7.93 -2.87 34.44
N ASP A 48 -8.81 -3.61 35.13
CA ASP A 48 -9.47 -4.83 34.69
C ASP A 48 -9.53 -4.95 33.16
N ALA A 49 -8.77 -5.90 32.60
CA ALA A 49 -8.50 -6.01 31.17
C ALA A 49 -9.76 -6.31 30.32
N GLY A 50 -10.94 -6.37 30.96
CA GLY A 50 -12.23 -6.59 30.33
C GLY A 50 -12.30 -7.91 29.57
N PRO A 51 -13.44 -8.24 28.97
CA PRO A 51 -13.53 -9.38 28.09
C PRO A 51 -12.59 -9.19 26.91
N PHE A 52 -11.77 -10.21 26.63
CA PHE A 52 -10.98 -10.27 25.40
C PHE A 52 -11.89 -10.17 24.19
N HIS A 53 -11.38 -9.55 23.14
CA HIS A 53 -12.15 -9.32 21.94
C HIS A 53 -11.31 -9.61 20.70
N PRO A 54 -11.65 -10.67 19.93
CA PRO A 54 -10.87 -11.05 18.77
C PRO A 54 -10.97 -9.99 17.68
N LEU A 55 -9.88 -9.80 16.95
CA LEU A 55 -9.81 -8.98 15.74
C LEU A 55 -10.14 -9.85 14.52
N ASP A 56 -10.72 -9.25 13.49
CA ASP A 56 -10.92 -9.86 12.18
C ASP A 56 -10.25 -9.06 11.04
N MET A 57 -10.46 -9.51 9.79
CA MET A 57 -9.86 -8.93 8.58
C MET A 57 -10.09 -7.41 8.49
N ASN A 58 -11.28 -6.94 8.87
CA ASN A 58 -11.68 -5.54 8.74
C ASN A 58 -11.31 -4.69 9.97
N ASP A 59 -10.68 -5.28 10.99
CA ASP A 59 -10.19 -4.56 12.17
C ASP A 59 -8.71 -4.16 12.04
N VAL A 60 -7.92 -4.90 11.25
CA VAL A 60 -6.50 -4.61 11.00
C VAL A 60 -6.25 -3.94 9.65
N THR A 61 -7.13 -4.16 8.67
CA THR A 61 -7.17 -3.43 7.40
C THR A 61 -8.58 -2.86 7.23
N ILE A 62 -8.70 -1.55 7.35
CA ILE A 62 -9.97 -0.82 7.35
C ILE A 62 -10.04 0.02 6.08
N LEU A 63 -10.89 -0.38 5.12
CA LEU A 63 -11.26 0.45 3.97
C LEU A 63 -12.49 1.28 4.34
N ALA A 64 -12.35 2.60 4.48
CA ALA A 64 -13.46 3.49 4.77
C ALA A 64 -14.36 3.65 3.53
N PRO A 65 -15.68 3.83 3.68
CA PRO A 65 -16.53 4.27 2.56
C PRO A 65 -16.07 5.64 2.06
N LEU A 66 -16.33 5.94 0.80
CA LEU A 66 -16.17 7.32 0.29
C LEU A 66 -17.12 8.27 1.03
N PRO A 67 -16.72 9.55 1.23
CA PRO A 67 -17.60 10.53 1.86
C PRO A 67 -18.81 10.81 0.97
N ALA A 68 -19.96 11.06 1.60
CA ALA A 68 -21.20 11.35 0.86
C ALA A 68 -21.17 12.69 0.10
N ARG A 69 -20.28 13.60 0.50
CA ARG A 69 -20.09 14.93 -0.11
C ARG A 69 -18.66 15.42 0.14
N LEU A 70 -18.17 16.28 -0.75
CA LEU A 70 -16.87 16.93 -0.55
C LEU A 70 -16.82 17.76 0.74
N GLY A 71 -15.63 17.85 1.33
CA GLY A 71 -15.37 18.65 2.52
C GLY A 71 -15.85 18.03 3.84
N ALA A 72 -16.37 16.80 3.81
CA ALA A 72 -16.76 16.04 4.99
C ALA A 72 -16.06 14.66 4.96
N PRO A 73 -14.72 14.61 5.15
CA PRO A 73 -13.97 13.36 5.11
C PRO A 73 -14.51 12.38 6.15
N VAL A 74 -14.54 11.09 5.80
CA VAL A 74 -14.95 10.04 6.75
C VAL A 74 -13.94 9.92 7.90
N LEU A 75 -12.66 10.02 7.56
CA LEU A 75 -11.54 9.95 8.51
C LEU A 75 -10.84 11.31 8.62
N VAL A 76 -9.69 11.47 7.96
CA VAL A 76 -8.86 12.69 8.00
C VAL A 76 -8.38 13.03 6.60
N LYS A 77 -7.99 14.29 6.38
CA LYS A 77 -7.25 14.72 5.19
C LYS A 77 -5.75 14.52 5.36
N GLY A 78 -5.03 14.41 4.25
CA GLY A 78 -3.56 14.38 4.25
C GLY A 78 -2.95 15.66 4.84
N THR A 79 -3.67 16.78 4.78
CA THR A 79 -3.26 18.08 5.34
C THR A 79 -3.66 18.29 6.79
N ASP A 80 -4.48 17.42 7.38
CA ASP A 80 -4.87 17.54 8.78
C ASP A 80 -3.67 17.25 9.69
N ALA A 81 -3.65 17.90 10.85
CA ALA A 81 -2.63 17.65 11.86
C ALA A 81 -2.89 16.34 12.62
N ALA A 82 -1.82 15.56 12.81
CA ALA A 82 -1.75 14.45 13.76
C ALA A 82 -1.50 14.96 15.19
N ASP A 83 -1.31 14.06 16.15
CA ASP A 83 -1.07 14.44 17.56
C ASP A 83 0.28 15.13 17.78
N ASP A 84 1.22 14.99 16.85
CA ASP A 84 2.49 15.74 16.82
C ASP A 84 2.35 17.18 16.28
N GLY A 85 1.13 17.58 15.89
CA GLY A 85 0.83 18.90 15.33
C GLY A 85 1.22 19.06 13.86
N MET A 86 1.76 18.02 13.21
CA MET A 86 2.26 18.05 11.83
C MET A 86 1.31 17.33 10.87
N PRO A 87 1.31 17.66 9.56
CA PRO A 87 0.42 17.03 8.61
C PRO A 87 0.73 15.54 8.42
N PHE A 88 -0.30 14.74 8.09
CA PHE A 88 -0.10 13.34 7.73
C PHE A 88 0.76 13.19 6.47
N VAL A 89 0.51 13.99 5.44
CA VAL A 89 1.28 14.01 4.19
C VAL A 89 1.97 15.36 4.06
N PRO A 90 3.23 15.50 4.51
CA PRO A 90 3.98 16.73 4.38
C PRO A 90 4.06 17.20 2.94
N ARG A 91 3.82 18.49 2.71
CA ARG A 91 3.79 19.07 1.36
C ARG A 91 5.09 18.82 0.60
N ALA A 92 6.24 18.97 1.26
CA ALA A 92 7.55 18.74 0.65
C ALA A 92 7.74 17.28 0.19
N LEU A 93 7.21 16.31 0.92
CA LEU A 93 7.26 14.89 0.50
C LEU A 93 6.31 14.61 -0.66
N PHE A 94 5.11 15.18 -0.63
CA PHE A 94 4.17 15.11 -1.75
C PHE A 94 4.81 15.67 -3.03
N ASP A 95 5.31 16.92 -2.98
CA ASP A 95 5.93 17.58 -4.13
C ASP A 95 7.11 16.75 -4.64
N ARG A 96 7.93 16.18 -3.75
CA ARG A 96 9.05 15.32 -4.14
C ARG A 96 8.61 14.09 -4.94
N VAL A 97 7.56 13.38 -4.52
CA VAL A 97 7.10 12.17 -5.21
C VAL A 97 6.36 12.49 -6.52
N VAL A 98 5.66 13.63 -6.62
CA VAL A 98 4.86 13.96 -7.83
C VAL A 98 5.56 14.85 -8.86
N ALA A 99 6.49 15.73 -8.46
CA ALA A 99 7.02 16.78 -9.34
C ALA A 99 8.30 16.39 -10.09
N GLY A 100 8.93 15.27 -9.74
CA GLY A 100 10.24 14.92 -10.30
C GLY A 100 10.16 14.47 -11.75
N SER A 101 10.96 15.09 -12.62
CA SER A 101 11.38 14.47 -13.87
C SER A 101 12.22 13.25 -13.52
N SER A 102 11.77 12.06 -13.88
CA SER A 102 12.56 10.85 -13.77
C SER A 102 13.11 10.45 -15.14
N ALA A 103 13.92 9.39 -15.20
CA ALA A 103 14.32 8.82 -16.49
C ALA A 103 13.12 8.34 -17.33
N THR A 104 11.97 8.11 -16.70
CA THR A 104 10.77 7.54 -17.33
C THR A 104 9.64 8.57 -17.54
N PHE A 105 9.66 9.67 -16.78
CA PHE A 105 8.64 10.73 -16.82
C PHE A 105 9.28 12.11 -17.01
N ASP A 106 9.05 12.73 -18.16
CA ASP A 106 9.52 14.09 -18.47
C ASP A 106 8.63 15.20 -17.88
N GLN A 107 7.56 14.82 -17.19
CA GLN A 107 6.53 15.71 -16.65
C GLN A 107 6.12 15.26 -15.24
N ALA A 108 5.55 16.20 -14.47
CA ALA A 108 4.96 15.89 -13.18
C ALA A 108 3.87 14.82 -13.32
N ILE A 109 3.85 13.86 -12.39
CA ILE A 109 2.86 12.80 -12.35
C ILE A 109 1.47 13.39 -12.08
N LEU A 110 1.40 14.36 -11.16
CA LEU A 110 0.17 14.99 -10.72
C LEU A 110 0.33 16.51 -10.58
N PRO A 111 -0.77 17.27 -10.66
CA PRO A 111 -0.79 18.69 -10.35
C PRO A 111 -0.50 18.94 -8.87
N PRO A 112 0.09 20.10 -8.51
CA PRO A 112 0.39 20.42 -7.13
C PRO A 112 -0.84 20.64 -6.22
N ASP A 113 -2.01 20.93 -6.78
CA ASP A 113 -3.28 21.17 -6.06
C ASP A 113 -3.94 19.88 -5.54
N VAL A 114 -3.61 18.72 -6.13
CA VAL A 114 -4.08 17.39 -5.68
C VAL A 114 -3.74 17.12 -4.21
N HIS A 115 -2.69 17.75 -3.67
CA HIS A 115 -2.31 17.62 -2.25
C HIS A 115 -3.45 17.99 -1.29
N ALA A 116 -4.21 19.04 -1.60
CA ALA A 116 -5.30 19.51 -0.75
C ALA A 116 -6.56 18.62 -0.82
N GLU A 117 -6.63 17.76 -1.83
CA GLU A 117 -7.75 16.84 -2.08
C GLU A 117 -7.53 15.47 -1.44
N LEU A 118 -6.32 15.19 -0.91
CA LEU A 118 -5.99 13.90 -0.32
C LEU A 118 -6.83 13.63 0.93
N GLU A 119 -7.67 12.60 0.88
CA GLU A 119 -8.39 12.08 2.04
C GLU A 119 -7.96 10.63 2.33
N LEU A 120 -7.94 10.28 3.62
CA LEU A 120 -7.61 8.94 4.09
C LEU A 120 -8.77 7.99 3.79
N VAL A 121 -8.55 7.07 2.85
CA VAL A 121 -9.55 6.08 2.44
C VAL A 121 -9.31 4.71 3.05
N ALA A 122 -8.08 4.37 3.46
CA ALA A 122 -7.82 3.10 4.14
C ALA A 122 -6.71 3.19 5.19
N VAL A 123 -6.85 2.38 6.23
CA VAL A 123 -5.90 2.21 7.34
C VAL A 123 -5.48 0.75 7.39
N ARG A 124 -4.20 0.47 7.53
CA ARG A 124 -3.69 -0.87 7.80
C ARG A 124 -2.65 -0.82 8.90
N PHE A 125 -2.76 -1.74 9.84
CA PHE A 125 -1.76 -1.98 10.87
C PHE A 125 -0.91 -3.19 10.50
N ASP A 126 0.41 -3.06 10.66
CA ASP A 126 1.37 -4.13 10.45
C ASP A 126 2.32 -4.23 11.66
N LEU A 127 2.74 -5.45 12.00
CA LEU A 127 3.68 -5.69 13.11
C LEU A 127 5.13 -5.35 12.76
N CYS A 128 5.44 -5.16 11.48
CA CYS A 128 6.73 -4.69 10.96
C CYS A 128 6.57 -4.26 9.49
N ASP A 129 7.62 -3.66 8.91
CA ASP A 129 7.63 -3.33 7.47
C ASP A 129 7.92 -4.53 6.55
N ARG A 130 8.23 -5.70 7.16
CA ARG A 130 8.64 -6.94 6.47
C ARG A 130 9.76 -6.69 5.44
N PRO A 131 10.96 -6.28 5.88
CA PRO A 131 12.10 -6.11 4.96
C PRO A 131 12.47 -7.42 4.24
N ALA A 132 12.07 -8.57 4.81
CA ALA A 132 12.16 -9.88 4.20
C ALA A 132 10.84 -10.65 4.33
N PRO A 133 10.61 -11.69 3.50
CA PRO A 133 9.46 -12.58 3.62
C PRO A 133 9.42 -13.31 4.96
N GLY A 134 8.22 -13.67 5.41
CA GLY A 134 8.01 -14.45 6.63
C GLY A 134 7.45 -13.65 7.81
N VAL A 135 7.57 -14.21 9.01
CA VAL A 135 7.05 -13.65 10.26
C VAL A 135 7.87 -12.42 10.66
N CYS A 136 7.22 -11.38 11.18
CA CYS A 136 7.93 -10.20 11.67
C CYS A 136 8.89 -10.57 12.82
N PRO A 137 10.11 -10.05 12.90
CA PRO A 137 10.91 -10.16 14.12
C PRO A 137 10.16 -9.56 15.32
N ALA A 138 10.37 -10.10 16.51
CA ALA A 138 9.69 -9.60 17.72
C ALA A 138 10.24 -8.24 18.19
N ALA A 139 11.47 -7.91 17.81
CA ALA A 139 12.16 -6.66 18.17
C ALA A 139 11.90 -5.51 17.17
N ASP A 140 11.26 -5.80 16.03
CA ASP A 140 11.02 -4.79 15.01
C ASP A 140 9.91 -3.83 15.44
N ASP A 141 10.03 -2.58 14.99
CA ASP A 141 8.96 -1.60 15.08
C ASP A 141 7.78 -1.96 14.17
N GLY A 142 6.57 -1.71 14.63
CA GLY A 142 5.34 -1.83 13.84
C GLY A 142 5.20 -0.71 12.81
N ARG A 143 4.20 -0.85 11.94
CA ARG A 143 3.86 0.17 10.94
C ARG A 143 2.37 0.46 10.93
N LEU A 144 2.05 1.74 10.87
CA LEU A 144 0.75 2.22 10.41
C LEU A 144 0.88 2.57 8.93
N ARG A 145 0.16 1.87 8.06
CA ARG A 145 0.09 2.17 6.64
C ARG A 145 -1.24 2.85 6.35
N LEU A 146 -1.18 4.08 5.83
CA LEU A 146 -2.34 4.88 5.46
C LEU A 146 -2.40 5.01 3.94
N VAL A 147 -3.60 4.84 3.37
CA VAL A 147 -3.86 5.04 1.95
C VAL A 147 -4.64 6.33 1.76
N PHE A 148 -4.02 7.30 1.11
CA PHE A 148 -4.66 8.57 0.74
C PHE A 148 -5.00 8.57 -0.75
N GLN A 149 -6.18 9.08 -1.10
CA GLN A 149 -6.57 9.34 -2.49
C GLN A 149 -7.14 10.74 -2.60
N PRO A 150 -6.97 11.44 -3.74
CA PRO A 150 -7.75 12.63 -4.01
C PRO A 150 -9.23 12.26 -4.08
N ILE A 151 -10.07 13.04 -3.43
CA ILE A 151 -11.52 12.88 -3.47
C ILE A 151 -12.11 14.11 -4.15
N VAL A 152 -12.76 13.88 -5.30
CA VAL A 152 -13.26 14.94 -6.17
C VAL A 152 -14.75 14.77 -6.45
N GLU A 153 -15.40 15.86 -6.83
CA GLU A 153 -16.78 15.84 -7.28
C GLU A 153 -16.84 15.55 -8.77
N ALA A 154 -17.69 14.60 -9.14
CA ALA A 154 -18.04 14.28 -10.51
C ALA A 154 -19.55 14.48 -10.69
N SER A 155 -20.01 14.41 -11.95
CA SER A 155 -21.43 14.59 -12.31
C SER A 155 -22.40 13.67 -11.57
N ARG A 156 -21.93 12.55 -11.00
CA ARG A 156 -22.74 11.56 -10.27
C ARG A 156 -22.42 11.48 -8.77
N GLY A 157 -21.73 12.48 -8.23
CA GLY A 157 -21.33 12.53 -6.83
C GLY A 157 -19.83 12.43 -6.64
N VAL A 158 -19.42 12.05 -5.43
CA VAL A 158 -18.02 11.99 -5.04
C VAL A 158 -17.35 10.72 -5.59
N ILE A 159 -16.15 10.88 -6.15
CA ILE A 159 -15.34 9.78 -6.68
C ILE A 159 -13.89 9.88 -6.22
N ALA A 160 -13.19 8.75 -6.27
CA ALA A 160 -11.73 8.69 -6.19
C ALA A 160 -11.14 8.44 -7.59
N PRO A 161 -10.34 9.37 -8.17
CA PRO A 161 -9.54 9.10 -9.35
C PRO A 161 -8.57 7.93 -9.12
N ASP A 162 -8.00 7.36 -10.19
CA ASP A 162 -6.97 6.31 -10.07
C ASP A 162 -5.60 6.89 -9.68
N VAL A 163 -5.57 7.44 -8.48
CA VAL A 163 -4.43 8.04 -7.82
C VAL A 163 -4.48 7.55 -6.39
N GLY A 164 -3.34 7.16 -5.83
CA GLY A 164 -3.26 6.91 -4.41
C GLY A 164 -1.85 6.87 -3.90
N PHE A 165 -1.74 7.25 -2.64
CA PHE A 165 -0.51 7.41 -1.91
C PHE A 165 -0.52 6.44 -0.74
N HIS A 166 0.58 5.72 -0.53
CA HIS A 166 0.76 4.94 0.68
C HIS A 166 1.75 5.67 1.57
N ALA A 167 1.29 6.13 2.73
CA ALA A 167 2.14 6.73 3.76
C ALA A 167 2.36 5.72 4.89
N PHE A 168 3.60 5.57 5.31
CA PHE A 168 4.01 4.57 6.30
C PHE A 168 4.58 5.31 7.50
N TYR A 169 4.06 4.99 8.69
CA TYR A 169 4.46 5.61 9.94
C TYR A 169 4.97 4.54 10.91
N THR A 170 6.03 4.85 11.63
CA THR A 170 6.59 3.97 12.65
C THR A 170 5.72 3.93 13.90
N ILE A 171 5.43 2.72 14.36
CA ILE A 171 4.93 2.44 15.71
C ILE A 171 6.08 1.78 16.45
N ALA A 172 6.62 2.42 17.50
CA ALA A 172 7.77 1.85 18.20
C ALA A 172 7.39 0.46 18.75
N ASN A 173 8.35 -0.46 18.79
CA ASN A 173 8.11 -1.84 19.26
C ASN A 173 7.39 -1.89 20.63
N THR A 174 7.78 -1.00 21.54
CA THR A 174 7.20 -0.86 22.89
C THR A 174 5.75 -0.36 22.88
N GLU A 175 5.29 0.27 21.80
CA GLU A 175 3.92 0.77 21.64
C GLU A 175 2.98 -0.26 20.99
N ILE A 176 3.52 -1.34 20.39
CA ILE A 176 2.74 -2.36 19.67
C ILE A 176 1.64 -2.98 20.54
N PRO A 177 1.89 -3.41 21.80
CA PRO A 177 0.84 -3.97 22.64
C PRO A 177 -0.33 -3.01 22.86
N VAL A 178 -0.04 -1.71 23.04
CA VAL A 178 -1.05 -0.66 23.22
C VAL A 178 -1.81 -0.40 21.91
N ALA A 179 -1.13 -0.45 20.76
CA ALA A 179 -1.78 -0.34 19.46
C ALA A 179 -2.77 -1.49 19.23
N VAL A 180 -2.36 -2.73 19.51
CA VAL A 180 -3.22 -3.92 19.43
C VAL A 180 -4.41 -3.83 20.38
N ALA A 181 -4.20 -3.38 21.62
CA ALA A 181 -5.29 -3.14 22.57
C ALA A 181 -6.27 -2.07 22.06
N SER A 182 -5.76 -1.01 21.44
CA SER A 182 -6.58 0.06 20.84
C SER A 182 -7.42 -0.45 19.66
N LEU A 183 -6.86 -1.33 18.81
CA LEU A 183 -7.63 -1.97 17.73
C LEU A 183 -8.74 -2.87 18.29
N ARG A 184 -8.50 -3.57 19.41
CA ARG A 184 -9.54 -4.38 20.07
C ARG A 184 -10.64 -3.51 20.67
N ASP A 185 -10.28 -2.39 21.28
CA ASP A 185 -11.24 -1.41 21.80
C ASP A 185 -12.06 -0.72 20.68
N LEU A 186 -11.42 -0.48 19.53
CA LEU A 186 -12.10 -0.04 18.32
C LEU A 186 -13.11 -1.10 17.86
N ALA A 187 -12.68 -2.35 17.72
CA ALA A 187 -13.54 -3.45 17.29
C ALA A 187 -14.72 -3.66 18.28
N LYS A 188 -14.53 -3.44 19.59
CA LYS A 188 -15.58 -3.49 20.62
C LYS A 188 -16.65 -2.43 20.45
N SER A 189 -16.35 -1.32 19.77
CA SER A 189 -17.31 -0.23 19.57
C SER A 189 -18.38 -0.51 18.51
N THR A 190 -18.33 -1.69 17.87
CA THR A 190 -19.32 -2.13 16.89
C THR A 190 -19.92 -3.49 17.24
N THR A 191 -21.22 -3.61 16.99
CA THR A 191 -22.08 -4.81 17.10
C THR A 191 -22.22 -5.52 15.76
N MET A 192 -21.65 -4.97 14.68
CA MET A 192 -21.71 -5.55 13.35
C MET A 192 -21.14 -6.97 13.35
N ALA A 193 -21.77 -7.85 12.57
CA ALA A 193 -21.33 -9.23 12.44
C ALA A 193 -19.87 -9.29 11.99
N ARG A 194 -19.08 -10.05 12.75
CA ARG A 194 -17.66 -10.26 12.50
C ARG A 194 -17.37 -11.42 11.59
N GLY A 195 -16.15 -11.41 11.07
CA GLY A 195 -15.63 -12.44 10.21
C GLY A 195 -16.04 -12.27 8.75
N GLY A 196 -15.53 -13.19 7.94
CA GLY A 196 -15.62 -13.14 6.49
C GLY A 196 -14.53 -12.30 5.83
N ALA A 197 -14.67 -12.15 4.53
CA ALA A 197 -13.72 -11.48 3.65
C ALA A 197 -13.44 -10.02 4.05
N LEU A 198 -12.24 -9.56 3.68
CA LEU A 198 -11.90 -8.15 3.69
C LEU A 198 -12.79 -7.38 2.69
N ARG A 199 -13.34 -6.25 3.13
CA ARG A 199 -14.29 -5.43 2.38
C ARG A 199 -14.25 -3.97 2.86
N VAL A 200 -15.11 -3.12 2.31
CA VAL A 200 -15.40 -1.81 2.93
C VAL A 200 -15.88 -2.05 4.36
N SER A 201 -15.28 -1.34 5.33
CA SER A 201 -15.51 -1.53 6.76
C SER A 201 -17.01 -1.50 7.10
N PRO A 202 -17.60 -2.60 7.58
CA PRO A 202 -19.02 -2.64 7.93
C PRO A 202 -19.40 -1.60 8.99
N ALA A 203 -18.51 -1.35 9.94
CA ALA A 203 -18.72 -0.36 11.01
C ALA A 203 -18.83 1.07 10.46
N LEU A 204 -18.02 1.42 9.46
CA LEU A 204 -18.06 2.74 8.84
C LEU A 204 -19.14 2.87 7.75
N ALA A 205 -19.46 1.77 7.06
CA ALA A 205 -20.48 1.74 6.00
C ALA A 205 -21.92 1.67 6.53
N ALA A 206 -22.11 1.35 7.81
CA ALA A 206 -23.42 1.34 8.45
C ALA A 206 -24.15 2.70 8.31
N PRO A 207 -25.50 2.73 8.36
CA PRO A 207 -26.25 3.97 8.47
C PRO A 207 -25.73 4.84 9.61
N ALA A 208 -25.88 6.17 9.47
CA ALA A 208 -25.44 7.09 10.51
C ALA A 208 -26.08 6.75 11.86
N SER A 209 -25.25 6.47 12.86
CA SER A 209 -25.66 6.07 14.21
C SER A 209 -24.61 6.52 15.23
N PRO A 210 -24.95 6.63 16.52
CA PRO A 210 -23.97 6.92 17.57
C PRO A 210 -22.82 5.91 17.62
N GLU A 211 -23.11 4.64 17.33
CA GLU A 211 -22.14 3.54 17.30
C GLU A 211 -21.12 3.71 16.16
N ARG A 212 -21.61 4.01 14.94
CA ARG A 212 -20.75 4.33 13.80
C ARG A 212 -19.87 5.54 14.09
N GLU A 213 -20.42 6.59 14.70
CA GLU A 213 -19.66 7.79 15.03
C GLU A 213 -18.61 7.53 16.13
N ALA A 214 -18.92 6.68 17.11
CA ALA A 214 -17.98 6.25 18.13
C ALA A 214 -16.82 5.46 17.52
N TYR A 215 -17.10 4.51 16.62
CA TYR A 215 -16.08 3.77 15.88
C TYR A 215 -15.20 4.72 15.06
N ALA A 216 -15.81 5.60 14.25
CA ALA A 216 -15.08 6.55 13.41
C ALA A 216 -14.20 7.50 14.26
N THR A 217 -14.70 7.96 15.41
CA THR A 217 -13.95 8.81 16.33
C THR A 217 -12.74 8.09 16.93
N LYS A 218 -12.91 6.85 17.41
CA LYS A 218 -11.80 6.03 17.92
C LYS A 218 -10.75 5.74 16.84
N LEU A 219 -11.19 5.44 15.62
CA LEU A 219 -10.28 5.21 14.50
C LEU A 219 -9.50 6.46 14.13
N ARG A 220 -10.15 7.64 14.06
CA ARG A 220 -9.45 8.92 13.83
C ARG A 220 -8.42 9.20 14.93
N ALA A 221 -8.75 8.93 16.20
CA ALA A 221 -7.81 9.09 17.30
C ALA A 221 -6.62 8.13 17.18
N PHE A 222 -6.85 6.85 16.85
CA PHE A 222 -5.79 5.88 16.59
C PHE A 222 -4.85 6.34 15.46
N VAL A 223 -5.41 6.80 14.35
CA VAL A 223 -4.65 7.34 13.22
C VAL A 223 -3.84 8.57 13.61
N LYS A 224 -4.43 9.53 14.35
CA LYS A 224 -3.72 10.74 14.80
C LYS A 224 -2.57 10.45 15.75
N ARG A 225 -2.72 9.46 16.63
CA ARG A 225 -1.67 9.07 17.59
C ARG A 225 -0.40 8.54 16.92
N TYR A 226 -0.56 7.75 15.87
CA TYR A 226 0.55 7.04 15.21
C TYR A 226 0.93 7.61 13.85
N GLY A 227 0.17 8.57 13.32
CA GLY A 227 0.51 9.32 12.12
C GLY A 227 1.35 10.58 12.41
N GLY A 228 1.45 11.44 11.39
CA GLY A 228 2.17 12.71 11.47
C GLY A 228 3.60 12.64 10.92
N GLU A 229 4.17 13.82 10.66
CA GLU A 229 5.50 13.97 10.03
C GLU A 229 6.64 13.41 10.89
N SER A 230 6.52 13.48 12.22
CA SER A 230 7.56 12.95 13.12
C SER A 230 7.73 11.43 12.99
N ARG A 231 6.65 10.72 12.62
CA ARG A 231 6.60 9.27 12.51
C ARG A 231 6.67 8.74 11.09
N ILE A 232 6.49 9.58 10.06
CA ILE A 232 6.52 9.12 8.66
C ILE A 232 7.92 8.63 8.28
N VAL A 233 7.98 7.44 7.68
CA VAL A 233 9.22 6.79 7.22
C VAL A 233 9.21 6.49 5.73
N ARG A 234 8.04 6.48 5.09
CA ARG A 234 7.94 6.24 3.64
C ARG A 234 6.67 6.87 3.07
N LEU A 235 6.78 7.40 1.86
CA LEU A 235 5.65 7.85 1.05
C LEU A 235 5.83 7.31 -0.37
N THR A 236 4.85 6.57 -0.86
CA THR A 236 4.81 6.10 -2.26
C THR A 236 3.57 6.59 -2.98
N VAL A 237 3.63 6.65 -4.30
CA VAL A 237 2.52 7.02 -5.18
C VAL A 237 2.34 5.97 -6.28
N ASN A 238 1.09 5.64 -6.57
CA ASN A 238 0.64 4.98 -7.79
C ASN A 238 -0.47 5.86 -8.38
N ALA A 239 -0.20 6.45 -9.55
CA ALA A 239 -1.11 7.38 -10.21
C ALA A 239 -1.02 7.27 -11.73
N GLN A 240 -2.12 7.58 -12.42
CA GLN A 240 -2.11 7.81 -13.86
C GLN A 240 -1.71 9.27 -14.16
N PRO A 241 -0.62 9.52 -14.92
CA PRO A 241 -0.26 10.89 -15.29
C PRO A 241 -1.27 11.50 -16.26
N ILE A 242 -1.47 12.81 -16.17
CA ILE A 242 -2.60 13.53 -16.81
C ILE A 242 -2.50 13.60 -18.35
N VAL A 243 -1.30 13.43 -18.91
CA VAL A 243 -1.01 13.89 -20.28
C VAL A 243 -0.95 12.73 -21.30
N PHE A 244 -1.38 11.53 -20.93
CA PHE A 244 -1.33 10.36 -21.82
C PHE A 244 -2.71 9.94 -22.32
N SER A 245 -2.79 9.63 -23.62
CA SER A 245 -3.95 9.02 -24.26
C SER A 245 -4.06 7.52 -23.98
N GLN A 246 -2.97 6.90 -23.52
CA GLN A 246 -2.89 5.52 -23.07
C GLN A 246 -3.03 5.45 -21.55
N ILE A 247 -3.63 4.38 -21.04
CA ILE A 247 -3.66 4.10 -19.60
C ILE A 247 -2.23 3.73 -19.17
N ARG A 248 -1.59 4.65 -18.47
CA ARG A 248 -0.23 4.55 -17.98
C ARG A 248 -0.22 4.86 -16.49
N TRP A 249 0.42 4.02 -15.69
CA TRP A 249 0.65 4.28 -14.27
C TRP A 249 2.11 4.61 -14.02
N ALA A 250 2.33 5.50 -13.06
CA ALA A 250 3.61 5.84 -12.50
C ALA A 250 3.68 5.35 -11.06
N PHE A 251 4.69 4.56 -10.75
CA PHE A 251 5.07 4.15 -9.41
C PHE A 251 6.34 4.90 -9.01
N ARG A 252 6.30 5.55 -7.85
CA ARG A 252 7.46 6.22 -7.27
C ARG A 252 7.35 6.23 -5.76
N GLY A 253 8.49 6.29 -5.06
CA GLY A 253 8.50 6.38 -3.62
C GLY A 253 9.73 7.06 -3.06
N VAL A 254 9.59 7.56 -1.85
CA VAL A 254 10.69 8.04 -1.01
C VAL A 254 10.62 7.36 0.34
N GLU A 255 11.77 7.07 0.92
CA GLU A 255 11.88 6.46 2.24
C GLU A 255 12.98 7.12 3.07
N LYS A 256 12.81 7.10 4.38
CA LYS A 256 13.73 7.71 5.33
C LYS A 256 14.91 6.77 5.59
N LYS A 257 16.12 7.20 5.22
CA LYS A 257 17.39 6.53 5.52
C LYS A 257 18.32 7.50 6.24
N SER A 258 18.86 7.08 7.39
CA SER A 258 19.77 7.91 8.20
C SER A 258 19.23 9.32 8.47
N GLY A 259 17.92 9.42 8.77
CA GLY A 259 17.25 10.68 9.08
C GLY A 259 16.77 11.51 7.88
N ALA A 260 17.19 11.20 6.66
CA ALA A 260 16.81 11.92 5.44
C ALA A 260 15.94 11.07 4.51
N PHE A 261 15.01 11.69 3.79
CA PHE A 261 14.28 10.99 2.73
C PHE A 261 15.15 10.84 1.48
N VAL A 262 15.19 9.64 0.93
CA VAL A 262 15.84 9.28 -0.34
C VAL A 262 14.85 8.62 -1.27
N ASP A 263 15.11 8.67 -2.58
CA ASP A 263 14.27 8.01 -3.57
C ASP A 263 14.45 6.48 -3.44
N MET A 264 13.32 5.76 -3.47
CA MET A 264 13.31 4.30 -3.39
C MET A 264 13.72 3.70 -4.73
N LYS A 265 14.52 2.62 -4.71
CA LYS A 265 14.79 1.84 -5.93
C LYS A 265 13.66 0.87 -6.20
N ILE A 266 13.36 0.65 -7.48
CA ILE A 266 12.47 -0.42 -7.91
C ILE A 266 13.20 -1.76 -7.77
N PHE A 267 12.61 -2.71 -7.06
CA PHE A 267 13.26 -4.00 -6.83
C PHE A 267 13.56 -4.71 -8.16
N GLY A 268 14.79 -5.23 -8.30
CA GLY A 268 15.28 -5.80 -9.55
C GLY A 268 15.81 -4.78 -10.57
N SER A 269 15.90 -3.50 -10.21
CA SER A 269 16.45 -2.42 -11.05
C SER A 269 17.23 -1.37 -10.23
N ASP A 270 17.97 -0.51 -10.92
CA ASP A 270 18.58 0.70 -10.36
C ASP A 270 17.71 1.95 -10.52
N ALA A 271 16.60 1.87 -11.26
CA ALA A 271 15.67 2.97 -11.41
C ALA A 271 14.95 3.29 -10.10
N THR A 272 14.51 4.53 -9.93
CA THR A 272 13.77 5.00 -8.75
C THR A 272 12.27 5.19 -8.99
N ASP A 273 11.82 4.81 -10.18
CA ASP A 273 10.44 4.88 -10.63
C ASP A 273 10.15 3.77 -11.64
N GLU A 274 8.89 3.38 -11.73
CA GLU A 274 8.41 2.35 -12.65
C GLU A 274 7.17 2.88 -13.38
N SER A 275 7.18 2.73 -14.70
CA SER A 275 6.08 3.05 -15.60
C SER A 275 5.42 1.77 -16.08
N VAL A 276 4.10 1.70 -15.98
CA VAL A 276 3.32 0.56 -16.46
C VAL A 276 2.28 1.04 -17.47
N ILE A 277 2.28 0.46 -18.67
CA ILE A 277 1.33 0.80 -19.74
C ILE A 277 0.41 -0.40 -19.98
N LEU A 278 -0.90 -0.17 -20.00
CA LEU A 278 -1.88 -1.18 -20.39
C LEU A 278 -1.89 -1.34 -21.92
N ASN A 279 -1.48 -2.50 -22.41
CA ASN A 279 -1.42 -2.87 -23.83
C ASN A 279 -2.48 -3.93 -24.17
N GLY A 280 -3.75 -3.65 -23.88
CA GLY A 280 -4.87 -4.59 -24.10
C GLY A 280 -5.24 -5.39 -22.85
N ASP A 281 -6.03 -6.46 -23.01
CA ASP A 281 -6.78 -7.06 -21.89
C ASP A 281 -6.23 -8.42 -21.39
N PRO A 282 -5.77 -8.50 -20.13
CA PRO A 282 -4.86 -7.54 -19.50
C PRO A 282 -3.44 -7.85 -19.98
N ALA A 283 -2.71 -6.88 -20.49
CA ALA A 283 -1.28 -7.01 -20.80
C ALA A 283 -0.56 -5.73 -20.40
N TYR A 284 0.60 -5.86 -19.75
CA TYR A 284 1.33 -4.70 -19.24
C TYR A 284 2.73 -4.64 -19.83
N GLU A 285 3.11 -3.47 -20.31
CA GLU A 285 4.49 -3.10 -20.61
C GLU A 285 5.04 -2.30 -19.44
N VAL A 286 6.23 -2.69 -18.96
CA VAL A 286 6.83 -2.14 -17.75
C VAL A 286 8.21 -1.58 -18.07
N THR A 287 8.46 -0.36 -17.61
CA THR A 287 9.76 0.32 -17.74
C THR A 287 10.21 0.85 -16.37
N PRO A 288 11.38 0.45 -15.85
CA PRO A 288 12.29 -0.55 -16.42
C PRO A 288 11.66 -1.94 -16.42
N ALA A 289 12.01 -2.76 -17.41
CA ALA A 289 11.59 -4.16 -17.40
C ALA A 289 12.21 -4.87 -16.19
N THR A 290 11.41 -5.67 -15.50
CA THR A 290 11.82 -6.43 -14.31
C THR A 290 11.19 -7.82 -14.34
N ASP A 291 12.00 -8.81 -13.96
CA ASP A 291 11.57 -10.21 -13.77
C ASP A 291 11.92 -10.64 -12.34
N ALA A 292 11.59 -9.76 -11.38
CA ALA A 292 11.87 -9.93 -9.97
C ALA A 292 10.55 -9.99 -9.16
N PRO A 293 10.06 -11.18 -8.79
CA PRO A 293 10.70 -12.50 -8.94
C PRO A 293 10.65 -13.09 -10.36
N PRO A 294 11.51 -14.10 -10.65
CA PRO A 294 11.54 -14.76 -11.96
C PRO A 294 10.16 -15.30 -12.38
N GLY A 295 9.79 -15.03 -13.64
CA GLY A 295 8.50 -15.38 -14.21
C GLY A 295 7.47 -14.24 -14.19
N LEU A 296 7.70 -13.16 -13.45
CA LEU A 296 6.85 -11.98 -13.45
C LEU A 296 6.73 -11.35 -14.86
N ALA A 297 7.85 -11.13 -15.56
CA ALA A 297 7.84 -10.51 -16.89
C ALA A 297 7.04 -11.34 -17.90
N GLY A 298 7.18 -12.66 -17.83
CA GLY A 298 6.43 -13.61 -18.66
C GLY A 298 4.93 -13.61 -18.36
N ALA A 299 4.54 -13.38 -17.10
CA ALA A 299 3.13 -13.26 -16.71
C ALA A 299 2.49 -11.96 -17.21
N LEU A 300 3.20 -10.83 -17.07
CA LEU A 300 2.72 -9.49 -17.43
C LEU A 300 2.51 -9.33 -18.95
N SER A 301 3.41 -9.88 -19.76
CA SER A 301 3.32 -9.83 -21.22
C SER A 301 2.37 -10.91 -21.75
N LYS A 302 1.24 -10.51 -22.33
CA LYS A 302 0.29 -11.44 -22.94
C LYS A 302 0.94 -12.26 -24.07
N ALA A 303 1.73 -11.62 -24.92
CA ALA A 303 2.40 -12.32 -26.02
C ALA A 303 3.41 -13.38 -25.52
N ALA A 304 4.19 -13.04 -24.48
CA ALA A 304 5.11 -13.98 -23.86
C ALA A 304 4.37 -15.14 -23.20
N PHE A 305 3.29 -14.85 -22.47
CA PHE A 305 2.46 -15.86 -21.83
C PHE A 305 1.84 -16.80 -22.87
N ASP A 306 1.18 -16.28 -23.91
CA ASP A 306 0.48 -17.08 -24.92
C ASP A 306 1.45 -18.01 -25.69
N GLY A 307 2.64 -17.50 -26.02
CA GLY A 307 3.70 -18.24 -26.72
C GLY A 307 4.50 -19.22 -25.83
N ALA A 308 4.31 -19.19 -24.52
CA ALA A 308 5.00 -20.08 -23.60
C ALA A 308 4.40 -21.50 -23.60
N THR A 309 5.24 -22.49 -23.26
CA THR A 309 4.81 -23.86 -22.99
C THR A 309 3.88 -23.92 -21.76
N ASP A 310 3.08 -24.97 -21.62
CA ASP A 310 2.21 -25.13 -20.45
C ASP A 310 2.98 -25.16 -19.12
N ALA A 311 4.19 -25.74 -19.13
CA ALA A 311 5.06 -25.74 -17.97
C ALA A 311 5.50 -24.32 -17.59
N GLN A 312 5.90 -23.50 -18.57
CA GLN A 312 6.25 -22.09 -18.35
C GLN A 312 5.06 -21.25 -17.91
N LYS A 313 3.88 -21.42 -18.53
CA LYS A 313 2.64 -20.75 -18.12
C LYS A 313 2.31 -21.04 -16.66
N ARG A 314 2.43 -22.30 -16.22
CA ARG A 314 2.25 -22.67 -14.81
C ARG A 314 3.31 -22.04 -13.90
N ALA A 315 4.56 -21.94 -14.35
CA ALA A 315 5.61 -21.26 -13.60
C ALA A 315 5.33 -19.75 -13.46
N TYR A 316 4.84 -19.09 -14.51
CA TYR A 316 4.42 -17.68 -14.47
C TYR A 316 3.26 -17.47 -13.49
N LEU A 317 2.23 -18.33 -13.52
CA LEU A 317 1.15 -18.29 -12.53
C LEU A 317 1.68 -18.52 -11.11
N ALA A 318 2.60 -19.46 -10.90
CA ALA A 318 3.21 -19.70 -9.59
C ALA A 318 4.01 -18.49 -9.08
N ALA A 319 4.68 -17.74 -9.97
CA ALA A 319 5.36 -16.49 -9.60
C ALA A 319 4.36 -15.44 -9.09
N LEU A 320 3.20 -15.29 -9.75
CA LEU A 320 2.14 -14.39 -9.26
C LEU A 320 1.57 -14.84 -7.91
N ALA A 321 1.35 -16.14 -7.73
CA ALA A 321 0.90 -16.70 -6.45
C ALA A 321 1.90 -16.45 -5.33
N ALA A 322 3.20 -16.58 -5.62
CA ALA A 322 4.28 -16.29 -4.68
C ALA A 322 4.36 -14.79 -4.36
N ILE A 323 4.16 -13.90 -5.34
CA ILE A 323 4.07 -12.45 -5.11
C ILE A 323 2.92 -12.12 -4.16
N ASP A 324 1.76 -12.75 -4.31
CA ASP A 324 0.62 -12.53 -3.41
C ASP A 324 0.83 -13.11 -2.01
N ASN A 325 1.83 -13.96 -1.80
CA ASN A 325 2.04 -14.68 -0.55
C ASN A 325 3.06 -13.97 0.36
N PRO A 326 2.64 -13.44 1.54
CA PRO A 326 3.51 -12.70 2.46
C PRO A 326 4.66 -13.55 3.05
N MET A 327 4.57 -14.88 2.96
CA MET A 327 5.59 -15.80 3.45
C MET A 327 6.70 -16.05 2.42
N THR A 328 6.49 -15.68 1.15
CA THR A 328 7.47 -15.86 0.07
C THR A 328 8.01 -14.54 -0.45
N HIS A 329 7.20 -13.47 -0.44
CA HIS A 329 7.61 -12.14 -0.89
C HIS A 329 7.11 -11.03 0.02
N SER A 330 7.84 -9.93 0.11
CA SER A 330 7.42 -8.68 0.76
C SER A 330 7.32 -7.54 -0.25
N ALA A 331 6.87 -6.36 0.19
CA ALA A 331 6.88 -5.16 -0.64
C ALA A 331 8.32 -4.74 -1.03
N GLU A 332 9.32 -5.19 -0.28
CA GLU A 332 10.74 -4.90 -0.52
C GLU A 332 11.42 -5.91 -1.46
N THR A 333 10.76 -7.02 -1.80
CA THR A 333 11.34 -8.11 -2.61
C THR A 333 10.59 -8.37 -3.92
N VAL A 334 9.74 -7.43 -4.34
CA VAL A 334 8.93 -7.49 -5.55
C VAL A 334 8.88 -6.10 -6.19
N ALA A 335 8.94 -6.02 -7.52
CA ALA A 335 8.73 -4.76 -8.23
C ALA A 335 7.30 -4.23 -8.01
N CYS A 336 7.09 -2.92 -8.07
CA CYS A 336 5.79 -2.33 -7.69
C CYS A 336 4.63 -2.90 -8.52
N VAL A 337 4.80 -3.04 -9.83
CA VAL A 337 3.82 -3.65 -10.73
C VAL A 337 3.45 -5.08 -10.33
N GLY A 338 4.39 -5.85 -9.77
CA GLY A 338 4.14 -7.23 -9.34
C GLY A 338 3.03 -7.29 -8.31
N CYS A 339 3.17 -6.54 -7.22
CA CYS A 339 2.16 -6.47 -6.13
C CYS A 339 0.82 -5.85 -6.57
N HIS A 340 0.86 -4.98 -7.58
CA HIS A 340 -0.31 -4.21 -8.02
C HIS A 340 -1.09 -4.86 -9.17
N ALA A 341 -0.43 -5.67 -10.00
CA ALA A 341 -1.04 -6.36 -11.15
C ALA A 341 -1.29 -7.86 -10.94
N SER A 342 -0.69 -8.46 -9.90
CA SER A 342 -0.77 -9.92 -9.66
C SER A 342 -2.18 -10.46 -9.67
N THR A 343 -3.12 -9.78 -8.99
CA THR A 343 -4.50 -10.24 -8.83
C THR A 343 -5.24 -10.31 -10.17
N VAL A 344 -5.14 -9.25 -10.99
CA VAL A 344 -5.82 -9.18 -12.29
C VAL A 344 -5.16 -10.09 -13.32
N ILE A 345 -3.82 -10.14 -13.37
CA ILE A 345 -3.11 -11.03 -14.29
C ILE A 345 -3.34 -12.49 -13.91
N MET A 346 -3.27 -12.85 -12.62
CA MET A 346 -3.57 -14.20 -12.16
C MET A 346 -4.95 -14.62 -12.62
N HIS A 347 -5.96 -13.77 -12.41
CA HIS A 347 -7.32 -14.09 -12.81
C HIS A 347 -7.43 -14.33 -14.31
N ALA A 348 -7.03 -13.37 -15.13
CA ALA A 348 -7.18 -13.45 -16.58
C ALA A 348 -6.40 -14.63 -17.19
N ARG A 349 -5.17 -14.86 -16.72
CA ARG A 349 -4.31 -15.93 -17.24
C ARG A 349 -4.76 -17.32 -16.82
N ALA A 350 -5.12 -17.50 -15.54
CA ALA A 350 -5.64 -18.79 -15.07
C ALA A 350 -6.98 -19.13 -15.75
N SER A 351 -7.88 -18.15 -15.90
CA SER A 351 -9.14 -18.34 -16.63
C SER A 351 -8.93 -18.68 -18.10
N GLY A 352 -7.98 -18.03 -18.78
CA GLY A 352 -7.61 -18.39 -20.16
C GLY A 352 -7.03 -19.80 -20.32
N MET A 353 -6.51 -20.39 -19.24
CA MET A 353 -6.04 -21.78 -19.19
C MET A 353 -7.07 -22.77 -18.62
N PHE A 354 -8.28 -22.31 -18.27
CA PHE A 354 -9.29 -23.10 -17.54
C PHE A 354 -8.74 -23.70 -16.23
N LEU A 355 -7.84 -22.98 -15.55
CA LEU A 355 -7.30 -23.35 -14.25
C LEU A 355 -8.03 -22.58 -13.14
N ASP A 356 -8.28 -23.25 -12.03
CA ASP A 356 -8.69 -22.59 -10.79
C ASP A 356 -7.49 -21.82 -10.21
N PRO A 357 -7.54 -20.48 -10.07
CA PRO A 357 -6.49 -19.69 -9.45
C PRO A 357 -6.15 -20.14 -8.01
N LEU A 358 -7.09 -20.78 -7.30
CA LEU A 358 -6.87 -21.30 -5.96
C LEU A 358 -6.03 -22.57 -5.94
N SER A 359 -5.90 -23.26 -7.08
CA SER A 359 -5.11 -24.48 -7.22
C SER A 359 -3.63 -24.24 -7.58
N VAL A 360 -3.24 -22.99 -7.83
CA VAL A 360 -1.88 -22.65 -8.26
C VAL A 360 -0.89 -22.90 -7.10
N PRO A 361 0.27 -23.57 -7.34
CA PRO A 361 1.27 -23.77 -6.30
C PRO A 361 1.79 -22.45 -5.71
N GLY A 362 2.12 -22.45 -4.42
CA GLY A 362 2.67 -21.29 -3.74
C GLY A 362 1.63 -20.27 -3.24
N ARG A 363 0.33 -20.49 -3.49
CA ARG A 363 -0.74 -19.67 -2.91
C ARG A 363 -0.65 -19.67 -1.38
N TYR A 364 -0.86 -18.49 -0.81
CA TYR A 364 -0.98 -18.35 0.63
C TYR A 364 -2.22 -19.06 1.15
N THR A 365 -2.10 -19.69 2.32
CA THR A 365 -3.21 -20.34 3.01
C THR A 365 -3.34 -19.77 4.41
N SER A 366 -4.56 -19.72 4.91
CA SER A 366 -4.86 -19.19 6.23
C SER A 366 -6.17 -19.75 6.75
N LYS A 367 -6.41 -19.62 8.05
CA LYS A 367 -7.74 -19.89 8.65
C LYS A 367 -8.74 -18.76 8.40
N TRP A 368 -8.25 -17.58 7.99
CA TRP A 368 -9.06 -16.42 7.66
C TRP A 368 -9.65 -16.56 6.25
N ASP A 369 -10.75 -15.85 5.99
CA ASP A 369 -11.37 -15.81 4.67
C ASP A 369 -10.49 -15.01 3.69
N LEU A 370 -9.88 -15.72 2.74
CA LEU A 370 -8.97 -15.16 1.74
C LEU A 370 -9.69 -14.71 0.45
N SER A 371 -11.02 -14.69 0.42
CA SER A 371 -11.77 -14.22 -0.76
C SER A 371 -11.74 -12.69 -0.89
N ILE A 372 -11.91 -12.20 -2.12
CA ILE A 372 -12.01 -10.77 -2.45
C ILE A 372 -13.49 -10.40 -2.63
N ALA A 373 -14.33 -10.68 -1.64
CA ALA A 373 -15.79 -10.53 -1.78
C ALA A 373 -16.27 -9.06 -1.83
N GLY A 374 -15.42 -8.10 -1.47
CA GLY A 374 -15.76 -6.68 -1.38
C GLY A 374 -14.95 -5.75 -2.27
N GLY A 375 -14.20 -6.26 -3.24
CA GLY A 375 -13.41 -5.44 -4.17
C GLY A 375 -13.38 -6.02 -5.58
N GLU A 376 -13.21 -5.15 -6.58
CA GLU A 376 -13.24 -5.53 -8.01
C GLU A 376 -11.85 -5.59 -8.66
N SER A 377 -10.76 -5.53 -7.89
CA SER A 377 -9.38 -5.56 -8.43
C SER A 377 -9.09 -6.78 -9.30
N ARG A 378 -9.84 -7.87 -9.14
CA ARG A 378 -9.74 -9.08 -9.96
C ARG A 378 -10.14 -8.84 -11.42
N ASP A 379 -11.16 -8.02 -11.65
CA ASP A 379 -11.82 -7.88 -12.96
C ASP A 379 -11.53 -6.50 -13.59
N ALA A 380 -10.83 -5.62 -12.88
CA ALA A 380 -10.55 -4.25 -13.29
C ALA A 380 -9.14 -4.08 -13.91
N ALA A 381 -8.91 -4.61 -15.11
CA ALA A 381 -7.63 -4.47 -15.83
C ALA A 381 -7.19 -3.01 -16.09
N GLN A 382 -8.14 -2.07 -16.06
CA GLN A 382 -7.92 -0.64 -16.25
C GLN A 382 -7.51 0.11 -14.97
N THR A 383 -7.10 -0.61 -13.92
CA THR A 383 -6.48 -0.03 -12.74
C THR A 383 -5.41 -0.95 -12.18
N LEU A 384 -4.42 -0.35 -11.52
CA LEU A 384 -3.42 -1.06 -10.71
C LEU A 384 -3.62 -0.80 -9.21
N ARG A 385 -4.83 -0.41 -8.78
CA ARG A 385 -5.12 -0.14 -7.37
C ARG A 385 -5.14 -1.44 -6.55
N ALA A 386 -4.25 -1.52 -5.56
CA ALA A 386 -4.19 -2.65 -4.63
C ALA A 386 -5.16 -2.51 -3.44
N LEU A 387 -5.32 -1.31 -2.89
CA LEU A 387 -6.27 -0.99 -1.83
C LEU A 387 -6.78 0.44 -2.04
N GLY A 388 -8.09 0.66 -2.02
CA GLY A 388 -8.70 1.98 -2.20
C GLY A 388 -9.92 1.92 -3.10
N TYR A 389 -10.08 2.91 -3.98
CA TYR A 389 -11.20 3.04 -4.90
C TYR A 389 -10.73 3.39 -6.32
N LEU A 390 -11.53 2.94 -7.30
CA LEU A 390 -11.57 3.46 -8.66
C LEU A 390 -12.98 4.01 -8.91
N GLY A 391 -13.12 5.33 -9.06
CA GLY A 391 -14.43 5.95 -9.09
C GLY A 391 -15.12 5.79 -7.73
N THR A 392 -16.22 5.02 -7.71
CA THR A 392 -16.92 4.62 -6.48
C THR A 392 -16.70 3.14 -6.12
N THR A 393 -15.95 2.41 -6.93
CA THR A 393 -15.80 0.97 -6.80
C THR A 393 -14.62 0.63 -5.89
N PRO A 394 -14.81 -0.14 -4.80
CA PRO A 394 -13.72 -0.56 -3.94
C PRO A 394 -12.75 -1.51 -4.66
N MET A 395 -11.47 -1.28 -4.46
CA MET A 395 -10.37 -2.06 -5.02
C MET A 395 -9.61 -2.70 -3.86
N ILE A 396 -9.52 -4.04 -3.86
CA ILE A 396 -8.82 -4.85 -2.87
C ILE A 396 -8.11 -5.98 -3.61
N SER A 397 -6.79 -5.98 -3.62
CA SER A 397 -6.00 -7.04 -4.25
C SER A 397 -5.86 -8.26 -3.33
N GLN A 398 -5.60 -9.43 -3.93
CA GLN A 398 -5.32 -10.65 -3.18
C GLN A 398 -4.14 -10.48 -2.23
N ARG A 399 -3.10 -9.74 -2.64
CA ARG A 399 -1.94 -9.46 -1.81
C ARG A 399 -2.34 -8.77 -0.50
N VAL A 400 -3.24 -7.78 -0.56
CA VAL A 400 -3.71 -7.07 0.63
C VAL A 400 -4.50 -7.99 1.56
N VAL A 401 -5.34 -8.86 1.00
CA VAL A 401 -6.07 -9.89 1.77
C VAL A 401 -5.10 -10.83 2.48
N ASN A 402 -4.14 -11.39 1.76
CA ASN A 402 -3.18 -12.35 2.31
C ASN A 402 -2.29 -11.73 3.40
N ASP A 403 -1.77 -10.53 3.14
CA ASP A 403 -1.03 -9.75 4.11
C ASP A 403 -1.84 -9.50 5.40
N THR A 404 -3.11 -9.13 5.26
CA THR A 404 -4.04 -8.87 6.39
C THR A 404 -4.21 -10.12 7.25
N ALA A 405 -4.47 -11.26 6.60
CA ALA A 405 -4.61 -12.55 7.28
C ALA A 405 -3.30 -12.96 8.00
N GLN A 406 -2.14 -12.67 7.41
CA GLN A 406 -0.84 -12.94 8.04
C GLN A 406 -0.60 -12.05 9.26
N VAL A 407 -0.95 -10.76 9.20
CA VAL A 407 -0.88 -9.86 10.37
C VAL A 407 -1.76 -10.38 11.50
N LEU A 408 -3.00 -10.80 11.22
CA LEU A 408 -3.90 -11.35 12.24
C LEU A 408 -3.33 -12.61 12.89
N ALA A 409 -2.81 -13.55 12.09
CA ALA A 409 -2.20 -14.76 12.61
C ALA A 409 -1.04 -14.45 13.57
N GLU A 410 -0.24 -13.44 13.26
CA GLU A 410 0.87 -13.01 14.11
C GLU A 410 0.41 -12.25 15.36
N ILE A 411 -0.64 -11.42 15.27
CA ILE A 411 -1.24 -10.75 16.43
C ILE A 411 -1.77 -11.80 17.41
N GLU A 412 -2.49 -12.81 16.94
CA GLU A 412 -3.00 -13.88 17.78
C GLU A 412 -1.87 -14.67 18.47
N ALA A 413 -0.77 -14.91 17.75
CA ALA A 413 0.37 -15.65 18.29
C ALA A 413 1.14 -14.84 19.36
N ARG A 414 1.33 -13.53 19.16
CA ARG A 414 2.15 -12.68 20.04
C ARG A 414 1.38 -12.06 21.19
N TYR A 415 0.11 -11.76 20.96
CA TYR A 415 -0.75 -11.05 21.90
C TYR A 415 -2.03 -11.86 22.11
N PRO A 416 -1.94 -13.12 22.59
CA PRO A 416 -3.11 -13.98 22.74
C PRO A 416 -4.13 -13.37 23.73
N PRO A 417 -5.36 -13.89 23.75
CA PRO A 417 -6.26 -13.65 24.86
C PRO A 417 -5.57 -13.95 26.21
N PRO A 418 -5.78 -13.12 27.25
CA PRO A 418 -5.34 -13.43 28.60
C PRO A 418 -5.97 -14.71 29.15
#